data_AF-A0A841E7M5-F1
#
_entry.id   AF-A0A841E7M5-F1
#
_cell.length_a   1.000
_cell.length_b   1.000
_cell.length_c   1.000
_cell.angle_alpha   90.00
_cell.angle_beta   90.00
_cell.angle_gamma   90.00
#
_symmetry.space_group_name_H-M   'P 1'
#
loop_
_entity.id
_entity.type
_entity.pdbx_description
1 polymer ?
#
loop_
_entity_poly.entity_id
_entity_poly.type
_entity_poly.pdbx_seq_one_letter_code
_entity_poly.pdbx_strand_id
1 'polypeptide(L)'
;MHSAAALQVAEREFVRLVPDPLELERGDVAPPDAENPAGAVLDGARWPLDLLSARDLLLAPGTDRASKDAVWRAVIARARMSQDWMCGAVGLAMPALKAVARRCSRGLSAEGVEEVDAEILAGFLAAVRAINTDYANLAWYLRCRAQRAGLRARRNHLALVPVDDAGDETAPAAVTDRGGGGHPDAVLERAVERGVLTGAEAELIGASRLEETSLRTLAAQQEGGYWALAKRRSRAEERLLRALAAGDLAPGPAPTGANRSADATATSRLRVRAVSNPGWALAL
;
A
#
# COMPACT_ATOMS: atom_id res chain seq x y z
N MET A 1 1.89 -11.62 -31.49
CA MET A 1 3.17 -10.97 -31.12
C MET A 1 3.08 -10.67 -29.64
N HIS A 2 3.70 -11.50 -28.80
CA HIS A 2 3.62 -11.37 -27.33
C HIS A 2 4.24 -10.04 -26.92
N SER A 3 3.45 -9.17 -26.30
CA SER A 3 3.93 -7.92 -25.73
C SER A 3 4.97 -8.25 -24.67
N ALA A 4 6.16 -7.67 -24.75
CA ALA A 4 7.12 -7.84 -23.67
C ALA A 4 6.54 -7.19 -22.42
N ALA A 5 6.31 -7.97 -21.35
CA ALA A 5 5.76 -7.49 -20.09
C ALA A 5 6.43 -6.17 -19.66
N ALA A 6 5.65 -5.18 -19.23
CA ALA A 6 6.12 -3.80 -19.05
C ALA A 6 7.39 -3.68 -18.19
N LEU A 7 7.52 -4.54 -17.16
CA LEU A 7 8.70 -4.61 -16.31
C LEU A 7 9.96 -5.12 -17.03
N GLN A 8 9.80 -6.03 -18.01
CA GLN A 8 10.90 -6.54 -18.82
C GLN A 8 11.44 -5.48 -19.78
N VAL A 9 10.55 -4.67 -20.37
CA VAL A 9 10.95 -3.51 -21.18
C VAL A 9 11.74 -2.52 -20.32
N ALA A 10 11.22 -2.18 -19.14
CA ALA A 10 11.88 -1.24 -18.24
C ALA A 10 13.25 -1.75 -17.74
N GLU A 11 13.38 -3.05 -17.47
CA GLU A 11 14.66 -3.67 -17.11
C GLU A 11 15.68 -3.56 -18.26
N ARG A 12 15.26 -3.79 -19.50
CA ARG A 12 16.14 -3.64 -20.67
C ARG A 12 16.62 -2.20 -20.85
N GLU A 13 15.73 -1.22 -20.68
CA GLU A 13 16.13 0.19 -20.78
C GLU A 13 17.08 0.59 -19.64
N PHE A 14 16.88 0.07 -18.42
CA PHE A 14 17.87 0.26 -17.36
C PHE A 14 19.25 -0.27 -17.75
N VAL A 15 19.33 -1.49 -18.30
CA VAL A 15 20.61 -2.08 -18.73
C VAL A 15 21.29 -1.25 -19.83
N ARG A 16 20.51 -0.59 -20.71
CA ARG A 16 21.04 0.35 -21.71
C ARG A 16 21.60 1.63 -21.12
N LEU A 17 21.03 2.09 -20.01
CA LEU A 17 21.48 3.29 -19.31
C LEU A 17 22.67 3.03 -18.39
N VAL A 18 22.92 1.80 -17.97
CA VAL A 18 24.11 1.45 -17.17
C VAL A 18 25.44 1.92 -17.81
N PRO A 19 25.67 1.79 -19.13
CA PRO A 19 26.88 2.31 -19.77
C PRO A 19 26.86 3.84 -20.05
N ASP A 20 25.73 4.54 -19.87
CA ASP A 20 25.61 6.00 -19.99
C ASP A 20 25.58 6.65 -18.58
N PRO A 21 26.22 7.81 -18.34
CA PRO A 21 26.77 8.19 -17.04
C PRO A 21 25.73 8.82 -16.10
N LEU A 22 24.65 8.10 -15.79
CA LEU A 22 23.71 8.51 -14.75
C LEU A 22 24.38 8.34 -13.38
N GLU A 23 25.08 9.39 -12.99
CA GLU A 23 25.90 9.45 -11.80
C GLU A 23 25.28 10.37 -10.74
N LEU A 24 25.36 9.94 -9.49
CA LEU A 24 25.04 10.75 -8.33
C LEU A 24 26.35 11.32 -7.79
N GLU A 25 26.41 12.64 -7.67
CA GLU A 25 27.52 13.33 -7.00
C GLU A 25 27.33 13.32 -5.50
N ARG A 26 28.44 13.44 -4.76
CA ARG A 26 28.39 13.44 -3.28
C ARG A 26 27.47 14.54 -2.75
N GLY A 27 27.47 15.70 -3.41
CA GLY A 27 26.61 16.82 -3.05
C GLY A 27 25.11 16.58 -3.24
N ASP A 28 24.72 15.65 -4.11
CA ASP A 28 23.32 15.36 -4.41
C ASP A 28 22.62 14.54 -3.33
N VAL A 29 23.40 13.74 -2.62
CA VAL A 29 22.96 12.75 -1.64
C VAL A 29 23.11 13.30 -0.21
N ALA A 30 23.40 14.60 -0.07
CA ALA A 30 23.63 15.24 1.22
C ALA A 30 22.47 15.02 2.20
N PRO A 31 22.75 14.79 3.50
CA PRO A 31 21.71 14.59 4.50
C PRO A 31 20.88 15.88 4.64
N PRO A 32 19.55 15.80 4.53
CA PRO A 32 18.67 16.93 4.84
C PRO A 32 18.69 17.08 6.36
N ASP A 33 19.58 17.91 6.88
CA ASP A 33 19.70 18.26 8.30
C ASP A 33 20.68 17.36 9.07
N ALA A 34 21.73 17.99 9.61
CA ALA A 34 22.90 17.38 10.24
C ALA A 34 22.64 16.64 11.57
N GLU A 35 21.38 16.36 11.92
CA GLU A 35 21.01 15.64 13.16
C GLU A 35 20.92 14.12 12.98
N ASN A 36 20.85 13.62 11.74
CA ASN A 36 20.87 12.19 11.45
C ASN A 36 21.95 11.90 10.41
N PRO A 37 23.14 11.41 10.82
CA PRO A 37 24.22 11.19 9.88
C PRO A 37 23.87 9.99 8.99
N ALA A 38 23.32 10.24 7.80
CA ALA A 38 23.53 9.33 6.68
C ALA A 38 25.04 9.38 6.39
N GLY A 39 25.84 8.56 7.09
CA GLY A 39 27.22 9.00 7.35
C GLY A 39 28.23 7.92 7.74
N ALA A 40 28.01 6.65 7.35
CA ALA A 40 29.11 5.67 7.41
C ALA A 40 29.27 4.95 6.08
N VAL A 41 28.16 4.43 5.53
CA VAL A 41 28.19 3.73 4.24
C VAL A 41 28.41 4.69 3.07
N LEU A 42 27.78 5.88 3.10
CA LEU A 42 28.00 6.91 2.07
C LEU A 42 29.39 7.56 2.15
N ASP A 43 29.95 7.67 3.35
CA ASP A 43 31.31 8.22 3.56
C ASP A 43 32.39 7.30 2.99
N GLY A 44 32.19 5.99 3.10
CA GLY A 44 33.04 4.96 2.50
C GLY A 44 32.75 4.65 1.03
N ALA A 45 31.69 5.23 0.44
CA ALA A 45 31.35 4.99 -0.97
C ALA A 45 32.36 5.67 -1.91
N ARG A 46 32.63 5.02 -3.05
CA ARG A 46 33.39 5.62 -4.16
C ARG A 46 32.47 6.54 -4.96
N TRP A 47 32.92 7.77 -5.17
CA TRP A 47 32.19 8.80 -5.91
C TRP A 47 32.88 9.09 -7.25
N PRO A 48 32.14 9.45 -8.31
CA PRO A 48 30.67 9.51 -8.39
C PRO A 48 30.00 8.13 -8.34
N LEU A 49 28.73 8.07 -7.92
CA LEU A 49 27.99 6.82 -7.76
C LEU A 49 27.15 6.53 -9.00
N ASP A 50 27.59 5.58 -9.82
CA ASP A 50 26.80 5.08 -10.96
C ASP A 50 25.56 4.29 -10.52
N LEU A 51 24.66 3.99 -11.47
CA LEU A 51 23.41 3.27 -11.18
C LEU A 51 23.61 1.85 -10.63
N LEU A 52 24.68 1.14 -11.02
CA LEU A 52 24.94 -0.21 -10.52
C LEU A 52 25.41 -0.17 -9.07
N SER A 53 26.33 0.74 -8.77
CA SER A 53 26.88 1.00 -7.45
C SER A 53 25.78 1.50 -6.52
N ALA A 54 24.88 2.37 -7.01
CA ALA A 54 23.68 2.79 -6.27
C ALA A 54 22.75 1.61 -5.97
N ARG A 55 22.50 0.72 -6.94
CA ARG A 55 21.71 -0.49 -6.72
C ARG A 55 22.32 -1.38 -5.65
N ASP A 56 23.62 -1.64 -5.75
CA ASP A 56 24.33 -2.55 -4.86
C ASP A 56 24.35 -1.97 -3.44
N LEU A 57 24.53 -0.66 -3.29
CA LEU A 57 24.39 0.06 -2.01
C LEU A 57 22.97 -0.06 -1.43
N LEU A 58 21.93 0.11 -2.26
CA LEU A 58 20.53 -0.01 -1.81
C LEU A 58 20.16 -1.43 -1.37
N LEU A 59 20.78 -2.45 -1.98
CA LEU A 59 20.54 -3.86 -1.68
C LEU A 59 21.41 -4.39 -0.54
N ALA A 60 22.55 -3.75 -0.25
CA ALA A 60 23.45 -4.19 0.80
C ALA A 60 22.74 -4.24 2.17
N PRO A 61 22.86 -5.36 2.93
CA PRO A 61 22.23 -5.52 4.24
C PRO A 61 22.70 -4.52 5.29
N GLY A 62 23.95 -4.05 5.17
CA GLY A 62 24.58 -3.09 6.10
C GLY A 62 24.23 -1.62 5.85
N THR A 63 23.55 -1.31 4.75
CA THR A 63 23.17 0.07 4.45
C THR A 63 21.99 0.50 5.30
N ASP A 64 22.19 1.54 6.09
CA ASP A 64 21.15 2.12 6.94
C ASP A 64 20.04 2.81 6.13
N ARG A 65 18.89 3.04 6.76
CA ARG A 65 17.72 3.59 6.08
C ARG A 65 17.94 5.04 5.62
N ALA A 66 18.69 5.84 6.38
CA ALA A 66 18.93 7.23 6.04
C ALA A 66 19.81 7.33 4.77
N SER A 67 20.83 6.49 4.65
CA SER A 67 21.64 6.36 3.44
C SER A 67 20.82 5.92 2.23
N LYS A 68 19.91 4.95 2.39
CA LYS A 68 19.00 4.53 1.30
C LYS A 68 18.06 5.66 0.90
N ASP A 69 17.47 6.35 1.87
CA ASP A 69 16.57 7.48 1.60
C ASP A 69 17.30 8.63 0.91
N ALA A 70 18.56 8.89 1.26
CA ALA A 70 19.38 9.90 0.60
C ALA A 70 19.57 9.60 -0.88
N VAL A 71 19.95 8.36 -1.22
CA VAL A 71 20.05 7.94 -2.62
C VAL A 71 18.70 8.07 -3.33
N TRP A 72 17.62 7.61 -2.70
CA TRP A 72 16.28 7.72 -3.28
C TRP A 72 15.82 9.16 -3.47
N ARG A 73 16.13 10.10 -2.56
CA ARG A 73 15.81 11.53 -2.74
C ARG A 73 16.51 12.10 -3.98
N ALA A 74 17.81 11.84 -4.12
CA ALA A 74 18.59 12.32 -5.26
C ALA A 74 18.05 11.74 -6.59
N VAL A 75 17.77 10.44 -6.61
CA VAL A 75 17.18 9.74 -7.77
C VAL A 75 15.79 10.27 -8.10
N ILE A 76 14.91 10.46 -7.11
CA ILE A 76 13.54 10.96 -7.31
C ILE A 76 13.58 12.39 -7.88
N ALA A 77 14.44 13.26 -7.34
CA ALA A 77 14.58 14.63 -7.83
C ALA A 77 14.93 14.66 -9.32
N ARG A 78 15.89 13.84 -9.75
CA ARG A 78 16.33 13.74 -11.14
C ARG A 78 15.30 13.05 -12.04
N ALA A 79 14.69 11.97 -11.56
CA ALA A 79 13.65 11.22 -12.29
C ALA A 79 12.43 12.08 -12.63
N ARG A 80 12.13 13.10 -11.82
CA ARG A 80 11.06 14.07 -12.13
C ARG A 80 11.40 14.98 -13.30
N MET A 81 12.67 15.14 -13.63
CA MET A 81 13.17 16.07 -14.63
C MET A 81 13.73 15.38 -15.88
N SER A 82 14.03 14.08 -15.81
CA SER A 82 14.64 13.31 -16.90
C SER A 82 14.00 11.93 -17.04
N GLN A 83 13.70 11.55 -18.29
CA GLN A 83 13.20 10.22 -18.61
C GLN A 83 14.27 9.14 -18.36
N ASP A 84 15.53 9.43 -18.61
CA ASP A 84 16.63 8.49 -18.36
C ASP A 84 16.77 8.22 -16.87
N TRP A 85 16.68 9.25 -16.04
CA TRP A 85 16.66 9.08 -14.58
C TRP A 85 15.39 8.37 -14.09
N MET A 86 14.25 8.51 -14.78
CA MET A 86 13.05 7.72 -14.48
C MET A 86 13.28 6.23 -14.78
N CYS A 87 13.85 5.90 -15.93
CA CYS A 87 14.25 4.53 -16.26
C CYS A 87 15.29 3.99 -15.26
N GLY A 88 16.25 4.82 -14.85
CA GLY A 88 17.20 4.55 -13.77
C GLY A 88 16.50 4.19 -12.46
N ALA A 89 15.56 5.03 -12.02
CA ALA A 89 14.76 4.80 -10.80
C ALA A 89 13.97 3.48 -10.86
N VAL A 90 13.37 3.17 -12.01
CA VAL A 90 12.66 1.91 -12.22
C VAL A 90 13.60 0.72 -12.11
N GLY A 91 14.77 0.78 -12.74
CA GLY A 91 15.76 -0.30 -12.67
C GLY A 91 16.34 -0.50 -11.28
N LEU A 92 16.60 0.58 -10.52
CA LEU A 92 16.98 0.50 -9.10
C LEU A 92 15.88 -0.19 -8.26
N ALA A 93 14.60 0.03 -8.58
CA ALA A 93 13.48 -0.61 -7.90
C ALA A 93 13.18 -2.04 -8.39
N MET A 94 13.79 -2.50 -9.49
CA MET A 94 13.42 -3.74 -10.17
C MET A 94 13.39 -4.99 -9.29
N PRO A 95 14.34 -5.22 -8.35
CA PRO A 95 14.26 -6.35 -7.44
C PRO A 95 12.97 -6.37 -6.60
N ALA A 96 12.53 -5.20 -6.13
CA ALA A 96 11.29 -5.06 -5.38
C ALA A 96 10.06 -5.16 -6.27
N LEU A 97 10.08 -4.57 -7.47
CA LEU A 97 8.97 -4.62 -8.43
C LEU A 97 8.72 -6.06 -8.91
N LYS A 98 9.77 -6.83 -9.25
CA LYS A 98 9.66 -8.26 -9.59
C LYS A 98 9.07 -9.07 -8.44
N ALA A 99 9.46 -8.78 -7.20
CA ALA A 99 8.88 -9.45 -6.03
C ALA A 99 7.38 -9.13 -5.83
N VAL A 100 6.98 -7.90 -6.15
CA VAL A 100 5.57 -7.47 -6.14
C VAL A 100 4.79 -8.15 -7.26
N ALA A 101 5.29 -8.12 -8.50
CA ALA A 101 4.69 -8.78 -9.66
C ALA A 101 4.41 -10.27 -9.41
N ARG A 102 5.44 -11.02 -8.97
CA ARG A 102 5.29 -12.45 -8.62
C ARG A 102 4.22 -12.72 -7.56
N ARG A 103 3.88 -11.75 -6.71
CA ARG A 103 2.83 -11.89 -5.68
C ARG A 103 1.46 -11.54 -6.25
N CYS A 104 1.38 -10.45 -7.01
CA CYS A 104 0.13 -9.97 -7.58
C CYS A 104 -0.39 -10.91 -8.67
N SER A 105 0.49 -11.42 -9.53
CA SER A 105 0.11 -12.19 -10.72
C SER A 105 -0.06 -13.69 -10.50
N ARG A 106 -0.03 -14.16 -9.24
CA ARG A 106 -0.24 -15.60 -8.92
C ARG A 106 -1.62 -16.06 -9.37
N GLY A 107 -1.65 -17.08 -10.22
CA GLY A 107 -2.88 -17.72 -10.71
C GLY A 107 -3.59 -16.93 -11.80
N LEU A 108 -2.94 -15.93 -12.42
CA LEU A 108 -3.50 -15.22 -13.57
C LEU A 108 -3.07 -15.86 -14.90
N SER A 109 -3.85 -15.60 -15.94
CA SER A 109 -3.47 -15.85 -17.33
C SER A 109 -2.29 -14.97 -17.75
N ALA A 110 -1.68 -15.26 -18.90
CA ALA A 110 -0.60 -14.42 -19.44
C ALA A 110 -1.05 -12.96 -19.64
N GLU A 111 -2.27 -12.75 -20.13
CA GLU A 111 -2.87 -11.42 -20.30
C GLU A 111 -3.02 -10.70 -18.95
N GLY A 112 -3.55 -11.39 -17.93
CA GLY A 112 -3.67 -10.81 -16.59
C GLY A 112 -2.34 -10.50 -15.93
N VAL A 113 -1.28 -11.28 -16.22
CA VAL A 113 0.09 -10.97 -15.79
C VAL A 113 0.57 -9.68 -16.44
N GLU A 114 0.37 -9.51 -17.76
CA GLU A 114 0.78 -8.31 -18.50
C GLU A 114 0.06 -7.05 -17.99
N GLU A 115 -1.26 -7.12 -17.75
CA GLU A 115 -2.04 -6.02 -17.18
C GLU A 115 -1.53 -5.63 -15.79
N VAL A 116 -1.29 -6.63 -14.92
CA VAL A 116 -0.78 -6.40 -13.57
C VAL A 116 0.62 -5.77 -13.60
N ASP A 117 1.50 -6.25 -14.47
CA ASP A 117 2.86 -5.72 -14.59
C ASP A 117 2.87 -4.27 -15.09
N ALA A 118 2.01 -3.93 -16.06
CA ALA A 118 1.84 -2.57 -16.56
C ALA A 118 1.36 -1.63 -15.44
N GLU A 119 0.37 -2.05 -14.66
CA GLU A 119 -0.19 -1.27 -13.56
C GLU A 119 0.77 -1.14 -12.36
N ILE A 120 1.57 -2.16 -12.06
CA ILE A 120 2.65 -2.06 -11.06
C ILE A 120 3.65 -0.99 -11.47
N LEU A 121 4.08 -1.01 -12.74
CA LEU A 121 5.01 -0.02 -13.26
C LEU A 121 4.38 1.38 -13.22
N ALA A 122 3.15 1.54 -13.73
CA ALA A 122 2.44 2.81 -13.71
C ALA A 122 2.29 3.36 -12.27
N GLY A 123 1.94 2.50 -11.32
CA GLY A 123 1.83 2.85 -9.90
C GLY A 123 3.16 3.28 -9.28
N PHE A 124 4.27 2.68 -9.68
CA PHE A 124 5.61 3.12 -9.27
C PHE A 124 5.97 4.49 -9.86
N LEU A 125 5.77 4.68 -11.17
CA LEU A 125 6.05 5.93 -11.87
C LEU A 125 5.24 7.10 -11.26
N ALA A 126 3.95 6.87 -11.00
CA ALA A 126 3.10 7.84 -10.31
C ALA A 126 3.60 8.16 -8.90
N ALA A 127 4.10 7.15 -8.17
CA ALA A 127 4.66 7.35 -6.83
C ALA A 127 5.93 8.21 -6.86
N VAL A 128 6.86 7.95 -7.80
CA VAL A 128 8.08 8.77 -7.95
C VAL A 128 7.73 10.23 -8.24
N ARG A 129 6.73 10.48 -9.09
CA ARG A 129 6.28 11.84 -9.43
C ARG A 129 5.66 12.60 -8.26
N ALA A 130 4.94 11.93 -7.35
CA ALA A 130 4.10 12.59 -6.35
C ALA A 130 4.54 12.46 -4.88
N ILE A 131 5.47 11.56 -4.56
CA ILE A 131 5.86 11.30 -3.17
C ILE A 131 6.51 12.54 -2.51
N ASN A 132 6.20 12.81 -1.24
CA ASN A 132 6.98 13.76 -0.46
C ASN A 132 8.33 13.13 -0.09
N THR A 133 9.42 13.76 -0.52
CA THR A 133 10.80 13.32 -0.28
C THR A 133 11.28 13.54 1.16
N ASP A 134 10.54 14.30 1.97
CA ASP A 134 10.83 14.51 3.39
C ASP A 134 10.48 13.27 4.25
N TYR A 135 9.76 12.31 3.68
CA TYR A 135 9.43 11.08 4.39
C TYR A 135 10.66 10.18 4.56
N ALA A 136 10.76 9.54 5.72
CA ALA A 136 11.66 8.41 5.91
C ALA A 136 11.12 7.15 5.22
N ASN A 137 12.01 6.25 4.82
CA ASN A 137 11.75 4.97 4.20
C ASN A 137 11.05 5.08 2.83
N LEU A 138 11.57 5.94 1.95
CA LEU A 138 11.02 6.24 0.63
C LEU A 138 10.85 4.98 -0.22
N ALA A 139 11.86 4.10 -0.22
CA ALA A 139 11.82 2.83 -0.94
C ALA A 139 10.59 1.98 -0.58
N TRP A 140 10.22 1.95 0.71
CA TRP A 140 9.04 1.24 1.17
C TRP A 140 7.75 1.86 0.64
N TYR A 141 7.62 3.19 0.67
CA TYR A 141 6.45 3.88 0.13
C TYR A 141 6.29 3.64 -1.37
N LEU A 142 7.36 3.76 -2.14
CA LEU A 142 7.35 3.50 -3.59
C LEU A 142 6.89 2.06 -3.88
N ARG A 143 7.48 1.07 -3.20
CA ARG A 143 7.06 -0.34 -3.30
C ARG A 143 5.59 -0.54 -2.95
N CYS A 144 5.12 0.09 -1.87
CA CYS A 144 3.73 -0.01 -1.44
C CYS A 144 2.74 0.60 -2.43
N ARG A 145 3.11 1.66 -3.14
CA ARG A 145 2.26 2.25 -4.19
C ARG A 145 2.19 1.34 -5.41
N ALA A 146 3.33 0.83 -5.87
CA ALA A 146 3.39 -0.16 -6.95
C ALA A 146 2.57 -1.42 -6.63
N GLN A 147 2.71 -1.94 -5.40
CA GLN A 147 1.95 -3.11 -4.95
C GLN A 147 0.44 -2.87 -4.92
N ARG A 148 -0.01 -1.69 -4.47
CA ARG A 148 -1.44 -1.36 -4.47
C ARG A 148 -2.00 -1.26 -5.89
N ALA A 149 -1.25 -0.71 -6.83
CA ALA A 149 -1.65 -0.66 -8.23
C ALA A 149 -1.80 -2.08 -8.81
N GLY A 150 -0.80 -2.95 -8.62
CA GLY A 150 -0.89 -4.34 -9.07
C GLY A 150 -2.03 -5.15 -8.44
N LEU A 151 -2.32 -4.95 -7.15
CA LEU A 151 -3.47 -5.62 -6.51
C LEU A 151 -4.82 -5.12 -7.03
N ARG A 152 -4.94 -3.83 -7.35
CA ARG A 152 -6.15 -3.28 -7.99
C ARG A 152 -6.32 -3.83 -9.40
N ALA A 153 -5.25 -3.86 -10.18
CA ALA A 153 -5.24 -4.44 -11.53
C ALA A 153 -5.69 -5.90 -11.51
N ARG A 154 -5.09 -6.71 -10.63
CA ARG A 154 -5.50 -8.11 -10.42
C ARG A 154 -6.99 -8.23 -10.10
N ARG A 155 -7.50 -7.41 -9.17
CA ARG A 155 -8.91 -7.44 -8.78
C ARG A 155 -9.81 -7.11 -9.97
N ASN A 156 -9.44 -6.12 -10.76
CA ASN A 156 -10.20 -5.71 -11.94
C ASN A 156 -10.18 -6.80 -13.02
N HIS A 157 -9.01 -7.39 -13.31
CA HIS A 157 -8.88 -8.49 -14.26
C HIS A 157 -9.77 -9.69 -13.89
N LEU A 158 -9.71 -10.12 -12.63
CA LEU A 158 -10.53 -11.23 -12.13
C LEU A 158 -12.04 -10.93 -12.11
N ALA A 159 -12.44 -9.66 -12.09
CA ALA A 159 -13.85 -9.26 -12.19
C ALA A 159 -14.37 -9.26 -13.63
N LEU A 160 -13.47 -9.25 -14.63
CA LEU A 160 -13.81 -9.18 -16.06
C LEU A 160 -13.83 -10.55 -16.75
N VAL A 161 -13.18 -11.58 -16.19
CA VAL A 161 -13.20 -12.94 -16.73
C VAL A 161 -14.56 -13.58 -16.43
N PRO A 162 -15.40 -13.88 -17.44
CA PRO A 162 -16.58 -14.70 -17.24
C PRO A 162 -16.14 -16.10 -16.81
N VAL A 163 -16.77 -16.65 -15.77
CA VAL A 163 -16.55 -18.04 -15.39
C VAL A 163 -17.19 -18.92 -16.46
N ASP A 164 -16.38 -19.51 -17.35
CA ASP A 164 -16.84 -20.55 -18.26
C ASP A 164 -17.13 -21.82 -17.44
N ASP A 165 -18.42 -22.08 -17.22
CA ASP A 165 -18.96 -23.32 -16.66
C ASP A 165 -18.78 -24.45 -17.68
N ALA A 166 -17.83 -25.34 -17.45
CA ALA A 166 -17.68 -26.60 -18.18
C ALA A 166 -18.07 -27.77 -17.27
N GLY A 167 -19.36 -28.13 -17.38
CA GLY A 167 -19.98 -29.44 -17.14
C GLY A 167 -19.43 -30.38 -16.07
N ASP A 168 -20.19 -30.52 -14.97
CA ASP A 168 -20.56 -31.86 -14.52
C ASP A 168 -21.99 -31.85 -13.93
N GLU A 169 -22.81 -32.74 -14.47
CA GLU A 169 -24.21 -32.97 -14.13
C GLU A 169 -24.28 -33.75 -12.81
N THR A 170 -24.25 -33.04 -11.68
CA THR A 170 -24.98 -33.45 -10.47
C THR A 170 -25.39 -32.20 -9.72
N ALA A 171 -26.60 -31.72 -9.97
CA ALA A 171 -27.20 -30.62 -9.24
C ALA A 171 -27.24 -30.94 -7.73
N PRO A 172 -26.89 -29.95 -6.90
CA PRO A 172 -27.93 -29.32 -6.10
C PRO A 172 -28.19 -27.93 -6.66
N ALA A 173 -29.48 -27.68 -6.87
CA ALA A 173 -30.14 -26.43 -7.20
C ALA A 173 -29.25 -25.18 -7.35
N ALA A 174 -29.35 -24.59 -8.54
CA ALA A 174 -29.05 -23.20 -8.81
C ALA A 174 -29.33 -22.30 -7.59
N VAL A 175 -28.27 -21.81 -6.96
CA VAL A 175 -28.36 -20.59 -6.16
C VAL A 175 -28.26 -19.45 -7.16
N THR A 176 -29.39 -19.20 -7.81
CA THR A 176 -29.71 -17.86 -8.30
C THR A 176 -29.43 -16.87 -7.17
N ASP A 177 -28.72 -15.79 -7.48
CA ASP A 177 -28.80 -14.51 -6.78
C ASP A 177 -30.16 -14.35 -6.08
N ARG A 178 -30.19 -14.56 -4.75
CA ARG A 178 -31.17 -14.03 -3.79
C ARG A 178 -30.61 -14.12 -2.38
N GLY A 179 -29.94 -13.04 -1.96
CA GLY A 179 -29.55 -12.90 -0.55
C GLY A 179 -28.75 -11.66 -0.16
N GLY A 180 -28.96 -10.48 -0.77
CA GLY A 180 -28.71 -9.17 -0.14
C GLY A 180 -27.39 -8.92 0.62
N GLY A 181 -26.37 -8.44 -0.09
CA GLY A 181 -25.19 -7.79 0.50
C GLY A 181 -24.33 -7.05 -0.54
N GLY A 182 -24.97 -6.54 -1.59
CA GLY A 182 -24.35 -5.60 -2.51
C GLY A 182 -24.07 -4.28 -1.79
N HIS A 183 -22.94 -3.67 -2.12
CA HIS A 183 -22.33 -2.50 -1.47
C HIS A 183 -21.38 -2.84 -0.30
N PRO A 184 -20.09 -2.43 -0.37
CA PRO A 184 -19.11 -2.66 0.69
C PRO A 184 -19.51 -2.04 2.05
N ASP A 185 -20.37 -1.02 2.07
CA ASP A 185 -20.93 -0.47 3.31
C ASP A 185 -21.84 -1.47 4.04
N ALA A 186 -22.61 -2.30 3.32
CA ALA A 186 -23.46 -3.32 3.95
C ALA A 186 -22.64 -4.39 4.69
N VAL A 187 -21.40 -4.63 4.25
CA VAL A 187 -20.46 -5.53 4.95
C VAL A 187 -19.92 -4.87 6.23
N LEU A 188 -19.64 -3.56 6.19
CA LEU A 188 -19.21 -2.80 7.37
C LEU A 188 -20.33 -2.69 8.41
N GLU A 189 -21.57 -2.42 7.98
CA GLU A 189 -22.75 -2.41 8.84
C GLU A 189 -22.95 -3.77 9.53
N ARG A 190 -22.88 -4.87 8.76
CA ARG A 190 -22.99 -6.22 9.32
C ARG A 190 -21.85 -6.58 10.28
N ALA A 191 -20.65 -6.07 10.02
CA ALA A 191 -19.52 -6.25 10.92
C ALA A 191 -19.70 -5.50 12.24
N VAL A 192 -20.41 -4.37 12.24
CA VAL A 192 -20.81 -3.67 13.48
C VAL A 192 -21.93 -4.43 14.20
N GLU A 193 -22.97 -4.84 13.48
CA GLU A 193 -24.09 -5.62 14.04
C GLU A 193 -23.62 -6.89 14.75
N ARG A 194 -22.61 -7.56 14.19
CA ARG A 194 -22.03 -8.79 14.74
C ARG A 194 -20.89 -8.56 15.73
N GLY A 195 -20.61 -7.30 16.08
CA GLY A 195 -19.59 -6.93 17.07
C GLY A 195 -18.14 -7.16 16.62
N VAL A 196 -17.92 -7.46 15.34
CA VAL A 196 -16.58 -7.63 14.74
C VAL A 196 -15.86 -6.29 14.67
N LEU A 197 -16.59 -5.20 14.41
CA LEU A 197 -16.12 -3.81 14.39
C LEU A 197 -16.95 -2.95 15.33
N THR A 198 -16.36 -1.86 15.81
CA THR A 198 -17.14 -0.75 16.40
C THR A 198 -17.61 0.21 15.31
N GLY A 199 -18.66 0.99 15.57
CA GLY A 199 -19.15 2.00 14.61
C GLY A 199 -18.05 2.98 14.16
N ALA A 200 -17.22 3.44 15.09
CA ALA A 200 -16.09 4.33 14.79
C ALA A 200 -14.99 3.66 13.94
N GLU A 201 -14.85 2.34 14.00
CA GLU A 201 -13.91 1.59 13.17
C GLU A 201 -14.47 1.32 11.78
N ALA A 202 -15.76 1.04 11.67
CA ALA A 202 -16.46 0.96 10.39
C ALA A 202 -16.39 2.29 9.64
N GLU A 203 -16.65 3.41 10.32
CA GLU A 203 -16.52 4.76 9.76
C GLU A 203 -15.08 5.08 9.33
N LEU A 204 -14.08 4.74 10.16
CA LEU A 204 -12.67 4.92 9.81
C LEU A 204 -12.24 4.08 8.59
N ILE A 205 -12.77 2.86 8.45
CA ILE A 205 -12.52 2.01 7.29
C ILE A 205 -13.26 2.55 6.06
N GLY A 206 -14.53 2.90 6.18
CA GLY A 206 -15.34 3.49 5.11
C GLY A 206 -14.70 4.76 4.55
N ALA A 207 -14.44 5.73 5.41
CA ALA A 207 -13.84 7.01 5.03
C ALA A 207 -12.45 6.82 4.38
N SER A 208 -11.63 5.86 4.84
CA SER A 208 -10.26 5.73 4.33
C SER A 208 -10.05 4.70 3.22
N ARG A 209 -11.03 3.81 2.97
CA ARG A 209 -10.93 2.73 1.96
C ARG A 209 -12.00 2.81 0.88
N LEU A 210 -13.20 3.28 1.22
CA LEU A 210 -14.32 3.39 0.29
C LEU A 210 -14.42 4.81 -0.28
N GLU A 211 -14.16 5.82 0.55
CA GLU A 211 -14.16 7.23 0.15
C GLU A 211 -12.74 7.79 -0.16
N GLU A 212 -11.71 6.94 -0.03
CA GLU A 212 -10.29 7.27 -0.28
C GLU A 212 -9.73 8.47 0.52
N THR A 213 -10.38 8.88 1.61
CA THR A 213 -9.92 9.98 2.46
C THR A 213 -8.62 9.60 3.17
N SER A 214 -7.63 10.49 3.11
CA SER A 214 -6.33 10.24 3.72
C SER A 214 -6.44 10.18 5.25
N LEU A 215 -5.71 9.25 5.87
CA LEU A 215 -5.61 9.18 7.34
C LEU A 215 -5.05 10.47 7.97
N ARG A 216 -4.32 11.27 7.19
CA ARG A 216 -3.81 12.57 7.64
C ARG A 216 -4.94 13.60 7.76
N THR A 217 -5.86 13.60 6.80
CA THR A 217 -7.07 14.44 6.81
C THR A 217 -7.98 14.05 7.96
N LEU A 218 -8.19 12.74 8.17
CA LEU A 218 -9.02 12.23 9.26
C LEU A 218 -8.39 12.51 10.65
N ALA A 219 -7.06 12.42 10.77
CA ALA A 219 -6.35 12.78 12.00
C ALA A 219 -6.49 14.26 12.35
N ALA A 220 -6.41 15.14 11.35
CA ALA A 220 -6.60 16.57 11.52
C ALA A 220 -8.04 16.93 11.94
N GLN A 221 -9.04 16.15 11.52
CA GLN A 221 -10.44 16.35 11.86
C GLN A 221 -10.85 15.80 13.24
N GLN A 222 -10.15 14.79 13.77
CA GLN A 222 -10.51 14.09 15.01
C GLN A 222 -9.60 14.37 16.22
N GLU A 223 -8.79 15.44 16.19
CA GLU A 223 -7.83 15.79 17.27
C GLU A 223 -6.96 14.60 17.76
N GLY A 224 -6.68 13.64 16.86
CA GLY A 224 -6.02 12.38 17.16
C GLY A 224 -4.69 12.23 16.43
N GLY A 225 -3.71 11.56 17.05
CA GLY A 225 -2.43 11.29 16.41
C GLY A 225 -2.57 10.33 15.21
N TYR A 226 -1.97 10.68 14.06
CA TYR A 226 -1.97 9.86 12.83
C TYR A 226 -1.66 8.38 13.09
N TRP A 227 -0.65 8.11 13.92
CA TRP A 227 -0.23 6.75 14.26
C TRP A 227 -1.27 5.97 15.06
N ALA A 228 -2.06 6.64 15.91
CA ALA A 228 -3.14 6.00 16.66
C ALA A 228 -4.26 5.56 15.71
N LEU A 229 -4.66 6.43 14.78
CA LEU A 229 -5.64 6.12 13.73
C LEU A 229 -5.15 4.99 12.80
N ALA A 230 -3.87 5.00 12.42
CA ALA A 230 -3.29 3.96 11.59
C ALA A 230 -3.29 2.59 12.29
N LYS A 231 -2.89 2.51 13.57
CA LYS A 231 -2.94 1.26 14.35
C LYS A 231 -4.38 0.78 14.56
N ARG A 232 -5.30 1.69 14.90
CA ARG A 232 -6.72 1.38 15.09
C ARG A 232 -7.31 0.77 13.81
N ARG A 233 -7.08 1.43 12.66
CA ARG A 233 -7.54 0.90 11.37
C ARG A 233 -6.92 -0.46 11.06
N SER A 234 -5.62 -0.65 11.27
CA SER A 234 -4.96 -1.93 10.97
C SER A 234 -5.54 -3.10 11.78
N ARG A 235 -5.82 -2.90 13.08
CA ARG A 235 -6.42 -3.93 13.94
C ARG A 235 -7.87 -4.23 13.57
N ALA A 236 -8.61 -3.19 13.18
CA ALA A 236 -9.98 -3.32 12.70
C ALA A 236 -10.04 -4.09 11.36
N GLU A 237 -9.18 -3.74 10.40
CA GLU A 237 -9.05 -4.45 9.12
C GLU A 237 -8.68 -5.93 9.32
N GLU A 238 -7.78 -6.22 10.27
CA GLU A 238 -7.39 -7.60 10.58
C GLU A 238 -8.55 -8.43 11.14
N ARG A 239 -9.36 -7.87 12.06
CA ARG A 239 -10.56 -8.54 12.58
C ARG A 239 -11.61 -8.75 11.50
N LEU A 240 -11.84 -7.74 10.66
CA LEU A 240 -12.78 -7.82 9.56
C LEU A 240 -12.39 -8.92 8.57
N LEU A 241 -11.11 -9.03 8.22
CA LEU A 241 -10.60 -10.09 7.34
C LEU A 241 -10.78 -11.49 7.94
N ARG A 242 -10.54 -11.66 9.24
CA ARG A 242 -10.77 -12.95 9.91
C ARG A 242 -12.24 -13.35 9.90
N ALA A 243 -13.16 -12.42 10.19
CA ALA A 243 -14.59 -12.69 10.18
C ALA A 243 -15.13 -12.99 8.78
N LEU A 244 -14.60 -12.31 7.74
CA LEU A 244 -14.91 -12.64 6.35
C LEU A 244 -14.43 -14.04 5.97
N ALA A 245 -13.21 -14.40 6.38
CA ALA A 245 -12.65 -15.73 6.12
C ALA A 245 -13.40 -16.86 6.87
N ALA A 246 -13.92 -16.56 8.06
CA ALA A 246 -14.74 -17.50 8.84
C ALA A 246 -16.18 -17.63 8.33
N GLY A 247 -16.62 -16.77 7.40
CA GLY A 247 -18.00 -16.74 6.92
C GLY A 247 -18.98 -16.05 7.86
N ASP A 248 -18.50 -15.45 8.94
CA ASP A 248 -19.31 -14.81 10.00
C ASP A 248 -20.10 -13.59 9.50
N LEU A 249 -19.80 -13.09 8.30
CA LEU A 249 -20.43 -11.90 7.70
C LEU A 249 -21.27 -12.23 6.46
N ALA A 250 -21.47 -13.52 6.17
CA ALA A 250 -22.38 -13.96 5.11
C ALA A 250 -23.82 -13.44 5.37
N PRO A 251 -24.55 -13.03 4.32
CA PRO A 251 -25.93 -12.62 4.48
C PRO A 251 -26.80 -13.81 4.89
N GLY A 252 -27.40 -13.70 6.08
CA GLY A 252 -28.21 -14.73 6.71
C GLY A 252 -28.51 -14.37 8.16
N PRO A 253 -29.56 -14.94 8.78
CA PRO A 253 -29.92 -14.64 10.16
C PRO A 253 -28.73 -14.96 11.08
N ALA A 254 -28.46 -14.07 12.04
CA ALA A 254 -27.39 -14.26 13.02
C ALA A 254 -27.54 -15.65 13.68
N PRO A 255 -26.44 -16.36 13.97
CA PRO A 255 -26.53 -17.59 14.76
C PRO A 255 -27.15 -17.24 16.11
N THR A 256 -28.37 -17.74 16.34
CA THR A 256 -29.11 -17.58 17.59
C THR A 256 -28.41 -18.40 18.68
N GLY A 257 -27.37 -17.83 19.27
CA GLY A 257 -26.67 -18.35 20.44
C GLY A 257 -26.67 -17.27 21.51
N ALA A 258 -27.54 -17.43 22.49
CA ALA A 258 -27.81 -16.47 23.55
C ALA A 258 -26.55 -16.03 24.32
N ASN A 259 -26.34 -14.71 24.42
CA ASN A 259 -26.30 -14.07 25.73
C ASN A 259 -26.68 -12.58 25.63
N ARG A 260 -27.80 -12.23 26.26
CA ARG A 260 -28.26 -10.87 26.47
C ARG A 260 -27.68 -10.36 27.79
N SER A 261 -26.98 -9.23 27.72
CA SER A 261 -26.90 -8.23 28.78
C SER A 261 -26.55 -6.91 28.07
N ALA A 262 -27.54 -6.05 27.82
CA ALA A 262 -27.78 -4.84 28.63
C ALA A 262 -26.52 -3.97 28.62
N ASP A 263 -26.43 -2.94 27.78
CA ASP A 263 -27.17 -1.71 28.04
C ASP A 263 -27.59 -0.98 26.76
N ALA A 264 -28.84 -0.55 26.72
CA ALA A 264 -29.37 0.41 25.78
C ALA A 264 -29.54 1.74 26.51
N THR A 265 -29.07 2.83 25.89
CA THR A 265 -29.75 4.13 25.70
C THR A 265 -28.71 5.25 25.68
N ALA A 266 -28.63 5.98 24.56
CA ALA A 266 -28.82 7.43 24.53
C ALA A 266 -28.30 8.03 23.22
N THR A 267 -29.24 8.28 22.31
CA THR A 267 -29.15 9.32 21.29
C THR A 267 -28.82 10.66 21.96
N SER A 268 -27.70 11.29 21.64
CA SER A 268 -27.51 12.71 21.97
C SER A 268 -26.56 13.41 21.01
N ARG A 269 -27.07 14.52 20.50
CA ARG A 269 -26.45 15.49 19.62
C ARG A 269 -25.25 16.17 20.28
N LEU A 270 -24.35 16.64 19.43
CA LEU A 270 -23.22 17.54 19.70
C LEU A 270 -23.44 18.54 20.84
N ARG A 271 -22.46 18.62 21.75
CA ARG A 271 -21.97 19.90 22.29
C ARG A 271 -20.47 19.83 22.57
N VAL A 272 -19.76 20.73 21.88
CA VAL A 272 -18.41 21.19 22.21
C VAL A 272 -18.38 21.72 23.65
N ARG A 273 -17.40 21.28 24.45
CA ARG A 273 -16.74 22.14 25.42
C ARG A 273 -15.36 21.60 25.77
N ALA A 274 -14.36 22.46 25.57
CA ALA A 274 -13.01 22.34 26.10
C ALA A 274 -13.03 22.17 27.63
N VAL A 275 -12.03 21.48 28.18
CA VAL A 275 -11.12 21.99 29.22
C VAL A 275 -10.17 20.88 29.71
N SER A 276 -8.90 21.27 29.74
CA SER A 276 -7.80 20.89 30.62
C SER A 276 -7.40 19.42 30.81
N ASN A 277 -6.29 19.13 30.16
CA ASN A 277 -5.27 18.17 30.54
C ASN A 277 -4.70 18.47 31.94
N PRO A 278 -4.59 17.48 32.84
CA PRO A 278 -3.50 17.41 33.81
C PRO A 278 -2.59 16.22 33.46
N GLY A 279 -1.30 16.51 33.52
CA GLY A 279 -0.23 15.67 32.99
C GLY A 279 -0.02 14.35 33.72
N TRP A 280 0.69 13.47 33.02
CA TRP A 280 1.76 12.61 33.51
C TRP A 280 2.44 11.99 32.27
N ALA A 281 3.65 12.42 31.92
CA ALA A 281 4.94 12.04 32.50
C ALA A 281 5.48 10.70 31.92
N LEU A 282 6.53 10.86 31.11
CA LEU A 282 7.71 10.00 30.91
C LEU A 282 7.74 8.62 31.59
N ALA A 283 8.10 7.58 30.83
CA ALA A 283 9.20 6.68 31.17
C ALA A 283 9.51 5.69 30.03
N LEU A 284 10.78 5.74 29.58
CA LEU A 284 11.62 4.71 28.93
C LEU A 284 11.31 4.29 27.48
#